data_AF-A0A952XWW4-F1
#
_entry.id   AF-A0A952XWW4-F1
#
_cell.length_a   1.000
_cell.length_b   1.000
_cell.length_c   1.000
_cell.angle_alpha   90.00
_cell.angle_beta   90.00
_cell.angle_gamma   90.00
#
_symmetry.space_group_name_H-M   'P 1'
#
loop_
_entity.id
_entity.type
_entity.pdbx_description
1 polymer ?
#
loop_
_entity_poly.entity_id
_entity_poly.type
_entity_poly.pdbx_seq_one_letter_code
_entity_poly.pdbx_strand_id
1 'polypeptide(L)'
;MNAISLHLRHDIRDWIESKIEKGEFASAADYLSELVERDRESRSEEERIGEIRQMIAESEASGVSDMTLDDIFEAAVAQAKAAGVYRE
;
A
#
# COMPACT_ATOMS: atom_id res chain seq x y z
N MET A 1 -12.29 -22.17 -12.39
CA MET A 1 -12.97 -21.11 -11.61
C MET A 1 -13.47 -21.73 -10.32
N ASN A 2 -13.14 -21.15 -9.17
CA ASN A 2 -13.71 -21.56 -7.89
C ASN A 2 -15.00 -20.76 -7.65
N ALA A 3 -16.08 -21.43 -7.27
CA ALA A 3 -17.35 -20.79 -6.97
C ALA A 3 -17.44 -20.45 -5.48
N ILE A 4 -17.85 -19.21 -5.17
CA ILE A 4 -18.13 -18.73 -3.82
C ILE A 4 -19.63 -18.40 -3.74
N SER A 5 -20.33 -18.89 -2.72
CA SER A 5 -21.72 -18.53 -2.45
C SER A 5 -21.80 -17.48 -1.35
N LEU A 6 -22.49 -16.38 -1.61
CA LEU A 6 -22.62 -15.24 -0.70
C LEU A 6 -24.11 -14.92 -0.50
N HIS A 7 -24.49 -14.61 0.72
CA HIS A 7 -25.82 -14.09 1.02
C HIS A 7 -25.74 -12.57 1.14
N LEU A 8 -26.51 -11.87 0.31
CA LEU A 8 -26.56 -10.41 0.25
C LEU A 8 -27.95 -9.92 0.67
N ARG A 9 -28.01 -8.73 1.26
CA ARG A 9 -29.27 -8.02 1.50
C ARG A 9 -29.90 -7.67 0.15
N HIS A 10 -31.24 -7.67 0.09
CA HIS A 10 -32.00 -7.54 -1.16
C HIS A 10 -31.67 -6.25 -1.93
N ASP A 11 -31.62 -5.12 -1.23
CA ASP A 11 -31.24 -3.82 -1.80
C ASP A 11 -29.86 -3.81 -2.47
N ILE A 12 -28.88 -4.50 -1.89
CA ILE A 12 -27.54 -4.61 -2.47
C ILE A 12 -27.55 -5.47 -3.73
N ARG A 13 -28.32 -6.57 -3.72
CA ARG A 13 -28.52 -7.40 -4.91
C ARG A 13 -29.10 -6.58 -6.05
N ASP A 14 -30.22 -5.90 -5.82
CA ASP A 14 -30.92 -5.11 -6.83
C ASP A 14 -30.01 -4.02 -7.42
N TRP A 15 -29.18 -3.40 -6.57
CA TRP A 15 -28.24 -2.39 -7.00
C TRP A 15 -27.11 -2.95 -7.88
N ILE A 16 -26.57 -4.14 -7.55
CA ILE A 16 -25.58 -4.82 -8.40
C ILE A 16 -26.22 -5.23 -9.73
N GLU A 17 -27.44 -5.77 -9.71
CA GLU A 17 -28.19 -6.14 -10.91
C GLU A 17 -28.42 -4.92 -11.82
N SER A 18 -28.77 -3.76 -11.26
CA SER A 18 -28.92 -2.51 -12.03
C SER A 18 -27.61 -2.09 -12.75
N LYS A 19 -26.45 -2.32 -12.13
CA LYS A 19 -25.15 -2.04 -12.77
C LYS A 19 -24.86 -2.97 -13.94
N ILE A 20 -25.28 -4.23 -13.84
CA ILE A 20 -25.16 -5.22 -14.91
C ILE A 20 -26.10 -4.85 -16.07
N GLU A 21 -27.35 -4.47 -15.77
CA GLU A 21 -28.32 -4.02 -16.78
C GLU A 21 -27.85 -2.79 -17.56
N LYS A 22 -27.11 -1.88 -16.90
CA LYS A 22 -26.47 -0.72 -17.52
C LYS A 22 -25.25 -1.07 -18.38
N GLY A 23 -24.79 -2.33 -18.33
CA GLY A 23 -23.59 -2.79 -19.02
C GLY A 23 -22.28 -2.34 -18.38
N GLU A 24 -22.30 -1.86 -17.12
CA GLU A 24 -21.08 -1.49 -16.40
C GLU A 24 -20.25 -2.72 -16.02
N PHE A 25 -20.91 -3.87 -15.81
CA PHE A 25 -20.27 -5.14 -15.48
C PHE A 25 -20.98 -6.29 -16.21
N ALA A 26 -20.22 -7.32 -16.60
CA ALA A 26 -20.78 -8.50 -17.27
C ALA A 26 -21.52 -9.45 -16.30
N SER A 27 -21.15 -9.45 -15.01
CA SER A 27 -21.80 -10.26 -13.99
C SER A 27 -21.56 -9.71 -12.58
N ALA A 28 -22.29 -10.25 -11.60
CA ALA A 28 -22.07 -9.94 -10.20
C ALA A 28 -20.69 -10.42 -9.71
N ALA A 29 -20.16 -11.51 -10.28
CA ALA A 29 -18.82 -12.01 -9.96
C ALA A 29 -17.72 -11.04 -10.44
N ASP A 30 -17.92 -10.41 -11.60
CA ASP A 30 -16.98 -9.40 -12.12
C ASP A 30 -16.98 -8.15 -11.22
N TYR A 31 -18.18 -7.67 -10.86
CA TYR A 31 -18.31 -6.55 -9.92
C TYR A 31 -17.64 -6.83 -8.57
N LEU A 32 -17.88 -8.01 -8.00
CA LEU A 32 -17.29 -8.40 -6.72
C LEU A 32 -15.77 -8.57 -6.80
N SER A 33 -15.25 -9.08 -7.92
CA SER A 33 -13.80 -9.24 -8.11
C SER A 33 -13.12 -7.87 -8.13
N GLU A 34 -13.66 -6.93 -8.92
CA GLU A 34 -13.18 -5.54 -8.95
C GLU A 34 -13.28 -4.85 -7.57
N LEU A 35 -14.38 -5.10 -6.83
CA LEU A 35 -14.55 -4.53 -5.49
C LEU A 35 -13.49 -5.05 -4.52
N VAL A 36 -13.16 -6.34 -4.59
CA VAL A 36 -12.10 -6.94 -3.77
C VAL A 36 -10.72 -6.40 -4.17
N GLU A 37 -10.46 -6.21 -5.46
CA GLU A 37 -9.20 -5.61 -5.93
C GLU A 37 -9.02 -4.20 -5.38
N ARG A 38 -10.06 -3.36 -5.43
CA ARG A 38 -10.05 -2.01 -4.84
C ARG A 38 -9.88 -2.01 -3.33
N ASP A 39 -10.55 -2.91 -2.61
CA ASP A 39 -10.38 -3.04 -1.14
C ASP A 39 -8.93 -3.44 -0.79
N ARG A 40 -8.34 -4.35 -1.56
CA ARG A 40 -6.93 -4.75 -1.38
C ARG A 40 -5.97 -3.62 -1.67
N GLU A 41 -6.22 -2.84 -2.73
CA GLU A 41 -5.39 -1.69 -3.08
C GLU A 41 -5.46 -0.61 -1.99
N SER A 42 -6.66 -0.26 -1.52
CA SER A 42 -6.87 0.72 -0.44
C SER A 42 -6.14 0.32 0.85
N ARG A 43 -6.24 -0.95 1.26
CA ARG A 43 -5.53 -1.44 2.46
C ARG A 43 -4.02 -1.37 2.29
N SER A 44 -3.54 -1.73 1.09
CA SER A 44 -2.11 -1.65 0.78
C SER A 44 -1.59 -0.21 0.80
N GLU A 45 -2.40 0.76 0.37
CA GLU A 45 -2.07 2.18 0.48
C GLU A 45 -2.03 2.65 1.94
N GLU A 46 -3.03 2.26 2.75
CA GLU A 46 -3.08 2.57 4.18
C GLU A 46 -1.87 2.00 4.94
N GLU A 47 -1.47 0.76 4.63
CA GLU A 47 -0.28 0.13 5.19
C GLU A 47 0.99 0.93 4.86
N ARG A 48 1.19 1.31 3.59
CA ARG A 48 2.35 2.13 3.17
C ARG A 48 2.36 3.50 3.86
N ILE A 49 1.20 4.15 3.97
CA ILE A 49 1.09 5.44 4.68
C ILE A 49 1.38 5.24 6.16
N GLY A 50 0.95 4.13 6.75
CA GLY A 50 1.25 3.75 8.13
C GLY A 50 2.76 3.63 8.38
N GLU A 51 3.47 2.91 7.51
CA GLU A 51 4.93 2.76 7.58
C GLU A 51 5.65 4.12 7.49
N ILE A 52 5.26 4.98 6.55
CA ILE A 52 5.85 6.32 6.41
C ILE A 52 5.60 7.16 7.67
N ARG A 53 4.39 7.12 8.22
CA ARG A 53 4.06 7.85 9.47
C ARG A 53 4.89 7.35 10.64
N GLN A 54 5.13 6.04 10.73
CA GLN A 54 6.00 5.48 11.75
C GLN A 54 7.45 5.97 11.59
N MET A 55 8.00 5.93 10.37
CA MET A 55 9.36 6.43 10.11
C MET A 55 9.51 7.92 10.47
N ILE A 56 8.49 8.74 10.17
CA ILE A 56 8.47 10.16 10.55
C ILE A 56 8.46 10.30 12.08
N ALA A 57 7.58 9.57 12.78
CA ALA A 57 7.52 9.64 14.24
C ALA A 57 8.84 9.21 14.91
N GLU A 58 9.48 8.15 14.40
CA GLU A 58 10.80 7.71 14.86
C GLU A 58 11.88 8.77 14.60
N SER A 59 11.84 9.42 13.44
CA SER A 59 12.77 10.51 13.09
C SER A 59 12.58 11.74 13.98
N GLU A 60 11.33 12.15 14.22
CA GLU A 60 11.01 13.26 15.13
C GLU A 60 11.44 12.97 16.57
N ALA A 61 11.24 11.74 17.04
CA ALA A 61 11.69 11.31 18.36
C ALA A 61 13.23 11.25 18.50
N SER A 62 13.94 11.03 17.39
CA SER A 62 15.42 10.98 17.38
C SER A 62 16.08 12.35 17.54
N GLY A 63 15.32 13.44 17.37
CA GLY A 63 15.83 14.81 17.47
C GLY A 63 16.59 15.28 16.22
N VAL A 64 17.11 16.51 16.28
CA VAL A 64 17.86 17.10 15.17
C VAL A 64 19.31 16.67 15.27
N SER A 65 19.87 16.21 14.15
CA SER A 65 21.29 15.87 14.05
C SER A 65 22.15 17.13 13.92
N ASP A 66 23.28 17.15 14.64
CA ASP A 66 24.31 18.18 14.51
C ASP A 66 25.30 17.90 13.36
N MET A 67 25.15 16.76 12.66
CA MET A 67 26.05 16.39 11.56
C MET A 67 25.88 17.33 10.37
N THR A 68 27.01 17.75 9.81
CA THR A 68 27.03 18.44 8.52
C THR A 68 26.85 17.44 7.38
N LEU A 69 26.56 17.93 6.17
CA LEU A 69 26.49 17.08 4.98
C LEU A 69 27.80 16.33 4.73
N ASP A 70 28.95 16.99 4.95
CA ASP A 70 30.27 16.37 4.77
C ASP A 70 30.47 15.22 5.78
N ASP A 71 30.10 15.42 7.05
CA ASP A 71 30.15 14.37 8.07
C ASP A 71 29.29 13.15 7.70
N ILE A 72 28.12 13.39 7.11
CA ILE A 72 27.21 12.32 6.65
C ILE A 72 27.85 11.53 5.51
N PHE A 73 28.45 12.20 4.53
CA PHE A 73 29.11 11.53 3.41
C PHE A 73 30.34 10.74 3.85
N GLU A 74 31.17 11.30 4.73
CA GLU A 74 32.33 10.60 5.29
C GLU A 74 31.90 9.34 6.06
N ALA A 75 30.86 9.45 6.90
CA ALA A 75 30.31 8.31 7.63
C ALA A 75 29.77 7.22 6.68
N ALA A 76 29.04 7.62 5.63
CA ALA A 76 28.51 6.69 4.63
C ALA A 76 29.62 5.97 3.86
N VAL A 77 30.68 6.67 3.46
CA VAL A 77 31.84 6.07 2.79
C VAL A 77 32.58 5.11 3.71
N ALA A 78 32.77 5.48 4.98
CA ALA A 78 33.39 4.60 5.97
C ALA A 78 32.57 3.30 6.17
N GLN A 79 31.23 3.42 6.25
CA GLN A 79 30.33 2.27 6.35
C GLN A 79 30.38 1.38 5.10
N ALA A 80 30.36 1.98 3.90
CA ALA A 80 30.44 1.25 2.64
C ALA A 80 31.78 0.50 2.48
N LYS A 81 32.89 1.11 2.91
CA LYS A 81 34.21 0.48 2.94
C LYS A 81 34.24 -0.69 3.92
N ALA A 82 33.70 -0.51 5.13
CA ALA A 82 33.60 -1.58 6.12
C ALA A 82 32.72 -2.75 5.65
N ALA A 83 31.66 -2.47 4.90
CA ALA A 83 30.80 -3.47 4.29
C ALA A 83 31.36 -4.09 2.99
N GLY A 84 32.50 -3.60 2.48
CA GLY A 84 33.14 -4.11 1.26
C GLY A 84 32.37 -3.80 -0.04
N VAL A 85 31.42 -2.86 0.00
CA VAL A 85 30.59 -2.46 -1.15
C VAL A 85 31.07 -1.18 -1.83
N TYR A 86 32.07 -0.51 -1.27
CA TYR A 86 32.68 0.68 -1.83
C TYR A 86 33.51 0.35 -3.08
N ARG A 87 33.20 0.99 -4.21
CA ARG A 87 34.01 0.96 -5.44
C ARG A 87 34.58 2.36 -5.67
N GLU A 88 35.88 2.41 -5.96
CA GLU A 88 36.61 3.64 -6.32
C GLU A 88 36.14 4.24 -7.66
#